data_AF-A0A923B6B8-F1
#
_entry.id   AF-A0A923B6B8-F1
#
_cell.length_a   1.000
_cell.length_b   1.000
_cell.length_c   1.000
_cell.angle_alpha   90.00
_cell.angle_beta   90.00
_cell.angle_gamma   90.00
#
_symmetry.space_group_name_H-M   'P 1'
#
loop_
_entity.id
_entity.type
_entity.pdbx_description
1 polymer ?
#
loop_
_entity_poly.entity_id
_entity_poly.type
_entity_poly.pdbx_seq_one_letter_code
_entity_poly.pdbx_strand_id
1 'polypeptide(L)'
;MERAPLSLRRASGLPTLANLNLAAAAFGSAGEVIDPADIADFIIEISNLVERLDPADVARDINEDRAVSGFAEVRALDQVEAELAERKRHVRNCIRDALDRMPADKLVTAMTIAVETATSAGQAHAPELIDDLVDSYEVETKGFLDKEADNIARLVDAALNAAHSGESAILPLIDKIEIVARNWDMAAQPIQLSAKARGLDHEPSRSVAFKIRSLAIELFNEHDLLEQSERLTKLLLDLFSEIPDVHDRVQEDNHALSEISQRREESAAIDPVRELCREISRVIERQPARADQEASRLLKDGAVLLNGAPIQRTSPTYQDARDLMAATVMQCAVAYGNATSKWKTCVTLLQQARQLASDEELAQRIHKNLEIVKSNDESLGDLEPIKSAPSLSTINGIGFKLYGSTDARHDGSYMATYYFVFLFLPIFPISRYRVTSDGTRYQFLGKGPLRDFDKWHIGISLCLIALLIFNMN
;
A
#
# COMPACT_ATOMS: atom_id res chain seq x y z
N MET A 1 -14.30 -12.38 -62.88
CA MET A 1 -14.96 -11.10 -62.54
C MET A 1 -15.70 -11.24 -61.21
N GLU A 2 -15.02 -11.74 -60.18
CA GLU A 2 -15.49 -11.68 -58.78
C GLU A 2 -14.92 -10.40 -58.17
N ARG A 3 -15.48 -9.26 -58.56
CA ARG A 3 -15.30 -8.04 -57.77
C ARG A 3 -16.29 -8.16 -56.63
N ALA A 4 -15.79 -8.42 -55.42
CA ALA A 4 -16.61 -8.40 -54.21
C ALA A 4 -17.51 -7.14 -54.24
N PRO A 5 -18.81 -7.22 -53.94
CA PRO A 5 -19.73 -6.06 -53.92
C PRO A 5 -19.14 -4.84 -53.20
N LEU A 6 -18.34 -5.10 -52.16
CA LEU A 6 -17.61 -4.13 -51.34
C LEU A 6 -16.48 -3.37 -52.07
N SER A 7 -16.04 -3.80 -53.25
CA SER A 7 -15.06 -3.08 -54.08
C SER A 7 -15.65 -1.90 -54.85
N LEU A 8 -16.99 -1.79 -54.92
CA LEU A 8 -17.72 -0.64 -55.48
C LEU A 8 -17.79 0.56 -54.50
N ARG A 9 -17.30 0.36 -53.27
CA ARG A 9 -17.27 1.31 -52.15
C ARG A 9 -16.57 2.64 -52.45
N ARG A 10 -15.67 2.68 -53.43
CA ARG A 10 -14.85 3.87 -53.79
C ARG A 10 -15.03 4.28 -55.25
N ALA A 11 -16.27 4.33 -55.73
CA ALA A 11 -16.55 4.90 -57.04
C ALA A 11 -16.24 6.41 -57.00
N SER A 12 -15.15 6.81 -57.66
CA SER A 12 -14.72 8.21 -57.77
C SER A 12 -15.52 8.95 -58.85
N GLY A 13 -15.90 10.20 -58.58
CA GLY A 13 -16.57 11.07 -59.56
C GLY A 13 -18.09 10.90 -59.62
N LEU A 14 -18.71 10.20 -58.66
CA LEU A 14 -20.15 10.17 -58.49
C LEU A 14 -20.64 11.29 -57.55
N PRO A 15 -21.82 11.88 -57.80
CA PRO A 15 -22.54 12.69 -56.81
C PRO A 15 -22.73 11.96 -55.47
N THR A 16 -22.76 12.69 -54.35
CA THR A 16 -22.85 12.11 -53.00
C THR A 16 -24.04 11.16 -52.84
N LEU A 17 -25.22 11.56 -53.33
CA LEU A 17 -26.43 10.72 -53.27
C LEU A 17 -26.31 9.45 -54.12
N ALA A 18 -25.69 9.53 -55.30
CA ALA A 18 -25.46 8.37 -56.16
C ALA A 18 -24.47 7.38 -55.50
N ASN A 19 -23.42 7.91 -54.87
CA ASN A 19 -22.45 7.10 -54.14
C ASN A 19 -23.09 6.42 -52.91
N LEU A 20 -23.91 7.14 -52.14
CA LEU A 20 -24.67 6.58 -51.02
C LEU A 20 -25.61 5.45 -51.47
N ASN A 21 -26.35 5.64 -52.55
CA ASN A 21 -27.23 4.61 -53.11
C ASN A 21 -26.45 3.37 -53.56
N LEU A 22 -25.29 3.57 -54.19
CA LEU A 22 -24.41 2.48 -54.59
C LEU A 22 -23.86 1.73 -53.38
N ALA A 23 -23.40 2.45 -52.36
CA ALA A 23 -22.89 1.87 -51.12
C ALA A 23 -23.97 1.07 -50.39
N ALA A 24 -25.19 1.62 -50.24
CA ALA A 24 -26.30 0.93 -49.61
C ALA A 24 -26.71 -0.36 -50.37
N ALA A 25 -26.75 -0.32 -51.69
CA ALA A 25 -27.04 -1.49 -52.52
C ALA A 25 -25.93 -2.54 -52.45
N ALA A 26 -24.66 -2.12 -52.43
CA ALA A 26 -23.52 -2.99 -52.25
C ALA A 26 -23.53 -3.66 -50.86
N PHE A 27 -23.95 -2.94 -49.82
CA PHE A 27 -24.09 -3.50 -48.47
C PHE A 27 -25.16 -4.58 -48.40
N GLY A 28 -26.35 -4.28 -48.95
CA GLY A 28 -27.48 -5.20 -48.91
C GLY A 28 -27.24 -6.50 -49.67
N SER A 29 -26.32 -6.49 -50.65
CA SER A 29 -25.95 -7.61 -51.51
C SER A 29 -24.66 -8.33 -51.10
N ALA A 30 -23.97 -7.86 -50.06
CA ALA A 30 -22.80 -8.56 -49.55
C ALA A 30 -23.25 -9.89 -48.90
N GLY A 31 -22.67 -11.00 -49.38
CA GLY A 31 -23.09 -12.38 -49.04
C GLY A 31 -22.76 -12.83 -47.61
N GLU A 32 -22.99 -14.11 -47.32
CA GLU A 32 -22.71 -14.70 -46.01
C GLU A 32 -21.20 -14.71 -45.71
N VAL A 33 -20.87 -14.11 -44.57
CA VAL A 33 -19.54 -13.97 -43.94
C VAL A 33 -18.70 -12.81 -44.48
N ILE A 34 -18.83 -11.67 -43.80
CA ILE A 34 -17.96 -10.51 -43.90
C ILE A 34 -17.22 -10.37 -42.56
N ASP A 35 -15.96 -9.97 -42.61
CA ASP A 35 -15.17 -9.64 -41.41
C ASP A 35 -15.88 -8.50 -40.64
N PRO A 36 -16.08 -8.60 -39.31
CA PRO A 36 -16.61 -7.50 -38.51
C PRO A 36 -15.91 -6.15 -38.73
N ALA A 37 -14.59 -6.17 -38.96
CA ALA A 37 -13.84 -4.96 -39.25
C ALA A 37 -14.26 -4.33 -40.58
N ASP A 38 -14.44 -5.13 -41.64
CA ASP A 38 -14.90 -4.66 -42.95
C ASP A 38 -16.32 -4.08 -42.88
N ILE A 39 -17.20 -4.70 -42.08
CA ILE A 39 -18.55 -4.19 -41.82
C ILE A 39 -18.50 -2.84 -41.13
N ALA A 40 -17.72 -2.73 -40.05
CA ALA A 40 -17.60 -1.50 -39.27
C ALA A 40 -17.09 -0.33 -40.14
N ASP A 41 -16.04 -0.59 -40.90
CA ASP A 41 -15.50 0.30 -41.91
C ASP A 41 -16.58 0.79 -42.88
N PHE A 42 -17.40 -0.12 -43.38
CA PHE A 42 -18.46 0.19 -44.34
C PHE A 42 -19.56 1.05 -43.72
N ILE A 43 -19.95 0.77 -42.47
CA ILE A 43 -20.89 1.59 -41.69
C ILE A 43 -20.33 3.01 -41.58
N ILE A 44 -19.06 3.17 -41.20
CA ILE A 44 -18.41 4.49 -41.06
C ILE A 44 -18.43 5.25 -42.39
N GLU A 45 -18.10 4.59 -43.50
CA GLU A 45 -18.10 5.24 -44.81
C GLU A 45 -19.49 5.65 -45.29
N ILE A 46 -20.52 4.81 -45.09
CA ILE A 46 -21.91 5.20 -45.37
C ILE A 46 -22.30 6.39 -44.50
N SER A 47 -22.01 6.34 -43.20
CA SER A 47 -22.33 7.42 -42.26
C SER A 47 -21.68 8.74 -42.68
N ASN A 48 -20.42 8.71 -43.11
CA ASN A 48 -19.73 9.87 -43.67
C ASN A 48 -20.33 10.36 -45.00
N LEU A 49 -20.90 9.48 -45.83
CA LEU A 49 -21.64 9.88 -47.03
C LEU A 49 -22.96 10.57 -46.65
N VAL A 50 -23.65 10.08 -45.61
CA VAL A 50 -24.89 10.68 -45.10
C VAL A 50 -24.64 12.08 -44.53
N GLU A 51 -23.57 12.28 -43.75
CA GLU A 51 -23.17 13.61 -43.23
C GLU A 51 -22.83 14.63 -44.33
N ARG A 52 -22.40 14.14 -45.50
CA ARG A 52 -22.07 14.98 -46.65
C ARG A 52 -23.26 15.28 -47.57
N LEU A 53 -24.45 14.74 -47.28
CA LEU A 53 -25.64 15.04 -48.07
C LEU A 53 -26.13 16.46 -47.78
N ASP A 54 -26.07 17.31 -48.79
CA ASP A 54 -26.68 18.63 -48.77
C ASP A 54 -27.92 18.64 -49.69
N PRO A 55 -29.11 19.04 -49.19
CA PRO A 55 -30.33 19.07 -49.99
C PRO A 55 -30.23 19.96 -51.23
N ALA A 56 -29.48 21.07 -51.18
CA ALA A 56 -29.34 22.00 -52.29
C ALA A 56 -28.42 21.43 -53.38
N ASP A 57 -27.31 20.77 -52.99
CA ASP A 57 -26.46 20.03 -53.93
C ASP A 57 -27.23 18.90 -54.62
N VAL A 58 -28.02 18.14 -53.85
CA VAL A 58 -28.87 17.08 -54.41
C VAL A 58 -29.91 17.65 -55.38
N ALA A 59 -30.57 18.74 -55.02
CA ALA A 59 -31.54 19.41 -55.88
C ALA A 59 -30.89 19.92 -57.18
N ARG A 60 -29.69 20.50 -57.09
CA ARG A 60 -28.90 20.94 -58.25
C ARG A 60 -28.64 19.76 -59.19
N ASP A 61 -28.04 18.69 -58.66
CA ASP A 61 -27.64 17.53 -59.47
C ASP A 61 -28.87 16.89 -60.16
N ILE A 62 -30.00 16.77 -59.44
CA ILE A 62 -31.27 16.29 -60.02
C ILE A 62 -31.78 17.23 -61.12
N ASN A 63 -31.73 18.54 -60.90
CA ASN A 63 -32.26 19.52 -61.86
C ASN A 63 -31.40 19.62 -63.13
N GLU A 64 -30.08 19.42 -63.04
CA GLU A 64 -29.20 19.30 -64.20
C GLU A 64 -29.65 18.14 -65.11
N ASP A 65 -29.91 16.96 -64.55
CA ASP A 65 -30.41 15.79 -65.29
C ASP A 65 -31.83 16.00 -65.86
N ARG A 66 -32.71 16.64 -65.08
CA ARG A 66 -34.09 16.96 -65.50
C ARG A 66 -34.11 17.95 -66.65
N ALA A 67 -33.24 18.95 -66.64
CA ALA A 67 -33.11 19.94 -67.71
C ALA A 67 -32.69 19.29 -69.03
N VAL A 68 -31.69 18.40 -69.00
CA VAL A 68 -31.25 17.62 -70.17
C VAL A 68 -32.39 16.74 -70.71
N SER A 69 -33.20 16.19 -69.81
CA SER A 69 -34.29 15.26 -70.13
C SER A 69 -35.63 15.94 -70.47
N GLY A 70 -35.73 17.27 -70.36
CA GLY A 70 -36.96 18.03 -70.64
C GLY A 70 -38.03 17.97 -69.56
N PHE A 71 -37.69 17.58 -68.33
CA PHE A 71 -38.60 17.59 -67.17
C PHE A 71 -38.61 18.96 -66.47
N ALA A 72 -39.73 19.30 -65.81
CA ALA A 72 -39.83 20.52 -65.01
C ALA A 72 -38.93 20.46 -63.77
N GLU A 73 -38.31 21.59 -63.43
CA GLU A 73 -37.40 21.73 -62.27
C GLU A 73 -38.08 21.46 -60.92
N VAL A 74 -37.36 20.83 -60.00
CA VAL A 74 -37.74 20.71 -58.58
C VAL A 74 -37.31 21.99 -57.86
N ARG A 75 -38.29 22.76 -57.35
CA ARG A 75 -38.05 24.06 -56.69
C ARG A 75 -38.24 24.05 -55.18
N ALA A 76 -39.02 23.09 -54.69
CA ALA A 76 -39.39 22.94 -53.30
C ALA A 76 -38.27 22.15 -52.59
N LEU A 77 -37.37 22.84 -51.88
CA LEU A 77 -36.23 22.21 -51.20
C LEU A 77 -36.70 21.30 -50.04
N ASP A 78 -37.80 21.68 -49.40
CA ASP A 78 -38.51 20.90 -48.39
C ASP A 78 -38.97 19.53 -48.90
N GLN A 79 -39.34 19.43 -50.19
CA GLN A 79 -39.64 18.15 -50.81
C GLN A 79 -38.39 17.26 -50.92
N VAL A 80 -37.23 17.86 -51.22
CA VAL A 80 -35.95 17.12 -51.31
C VAL A 80 -35.49 16.68 -49.92
N GLU A 81 -35.63 17.53 -48.90
CA GLU A 81 -35.32 17.21 -47.51
C GLU A 81 -36.16 16.02 -47.00
N ALA A 82 -37.46 16.00 -47.27
CA ALA A 82 -38.34 14.90 -46.89
C ALA A 82 -37.93 13.58 -47.53
N GLU A 83 -37.62 13.57 -48.84
CA GLU A 83 -37.16 12.37 -49.54
C GLU A 83 -35.75 11.92 -49.08
N LEU A 84 -34.88 12.86 -48.71
CA LEU A 84 -33.57 12.54 -48.13
C LEU A 84 -33.73 11.92 -46.73
N ALA A 85 -34.69 12.36 -45.92
CA ALA A 85 -34.98 11.72 -44.64
C ALA A 85 -35.45 10.26 -44.82
N GLU A 86 -36.36 10.00 -45.77
CA GLU A 86 -36.75 8.62 -46.13
C GLU A 86 -35.58 7.81 -46.66
N ARG A 87 -34.67 8.44 -47.42
CA ARG A 87 -33.44 7.80 -47.89
C ARG A 87 -32.50 7.42 -46.75
N LYS A 88 -32.25 8.32 -45.79
CA LYS A 88 -31.46 8.04 -44.58
C LYS A 88 -32.05 6.87 -43.81
N ARG A 89 -33.39 6.83 -43.65
CA ARG A 89 -34.10 5.73 -43.00
C ARG A 89 -33.93 4.40 -43.73
N HIS A 90 -34.02 4.42 -45.07
CA HIS A 90 -33.78 3.22 -45.88
C HIS A 90 -32.35 2.70 -45.70
N VAL A 91 -31.35 3.58 -45.74
CA VAL A 91 -29.93 3.22 -45.53
C VAL A 91 -29.73 2.60 -44.15
N ARG A 92 -30.29 3.22 -43.09
CA ARG A 92 -30.25 2.67 -41.72
C ARG A 92 -30.79 1.24 -41.66
N ASN A 93 -31.96 1.01 -42.26
CA ASN A 93 -32.55 -0.33 -42.30
C ASN A 93 -31.68 -1.32 -43.08
N CYS A 94 -31.08 -0.92 -44.20
CA CYS A 94 -30.13 -1.78 -44.92
C CYS A 94 -28.92 -2.16 -44.05
N ILE A 95 -28.43 -1.24 -43.23
CA ILE A 95 -27.33 -1.53 -42.31
C ILE A 95 -27.76 -2.52 -41.24
N ARG A 96 -28.88 -2.23 -40.57
CA ARG A 96 -29.45 -3.12 -39.54
C ARG A 96 -29.69 -4.53 -40.10
N ASP A 97 -30.38 -4.64 -41.24
CA ASP A 97 -30.68 -5.93 -41.84
C ASP A 97 -29.42 -6.73 -42.22
N ALA A 98 -28.30 -6.06 -42.49
CA ALA A 98 -27.01 -6.70 -42.73
C ALA A 98 -26.34 -7.17 -41.43
N LEU A 99 -26.38 -6.35 -40.38
CA LEU A 99 -25.92 -6.71 -39.04
C LEU A 99 -26.71 -7.93 -38.49
N ASP A 100 -28.03 -7.94 -38.65
CA ASP A 100 -28.92 -9.03 -38.17
C ASP A 100 -28.66 -10.38 -38.85
N ARG A 101 -28.02 -10.37 -40.03
CA ARG A 101 -27.60 -11.59 -40.74
C ARG A 101 -26.31 -12.18 -40.18
N MET A 102 -25.59 -11.46 -39.31
CA MET A 102 -24.34 -11.91 -38.72
C MET A 102 -24.60 -12.77 -37.46
N PRO A 103 -23.68 -13.69 -37.13
CA PRO A 103 -23.61 -14.25 -35.78
C PRO A 103 -23.52 -13.13 -34.74
N ALA A 104 -24.18 -13.31 -33.59
CA ALA A 104 -24.32 -12.27 -32.57
C ALA A 104 -22.96 -11.71 -32.09
N ASP A 105 -21.96 -12.57 -31.88
CA ASP A 105 -20.60 -12.17 -31.51
C ASP A 105 -19.95 -11.25 -32.55
N LYS A 106 -20.18 -11.55 -33.83
CA LYS A 106 -19.65 -10.75 -34.94
C LYS A 106 -20.40 -9.42 -35.12
N LEU A 107 -21.72 -9.41 -34.90
CA LEU A 107 -22.54 -8.19 -34.90
C LEU A 107 -22.02 -7.22 -33.83
N VAL A 108 -21.91 -7.70 -32.59
CA VAL A 108 -21.43 -6.90 -31.46
C VAL A 108 -20.05 -6.35 -31.76
N THR A 109 -19.13 -7.20 -32.24
CA THR A 109 -17.78 -6.78 -32.63
C THR A 109 -17.80 -5.67 -33.69
N ALA A 110 -18.62 -5.82 -34.74
CA ALA A 110 -18.71 -4.84 -35.80
C ALA A 110 -19.29 -3.50 -35.30
N MET A 111 -20.32 -3.54 -34.46
CA MET A 111 -20.90 -2.36 -33.83
C MET A 111 -19.87 -1.65 -32.93
N THR A 112 -19.13 -2.40 -32.10
CA THR A 112 -18.08 -1.84 -31.24
C THR A 112 -17.00 -1.15 -32.05
N ILE A 113 -16.44 -1.81 -33.08
CA ILE A 113 -15.39 -1.20 -33.92
C ILE A 113 -15.92 0.06 -34.61
N ALA A 114 -17.16 0.03 -35.12
CA ALA A 114 -17.74 1.16 -35.83
C ALA A 114 -17.88 2.38 -34.91
N VAL A 115 -18.45 2.19 -33.72
CA VAL A 115 -18.66 3.26 -32.73
C VAL A 115 -17.32 3.75 -32.18
N GLU A 116 -16.43 2.84 -31.80
CA GLU A 116 -15.11 3.19 -31.26
C GLU A 116 -14.32 4.04 -32.24
N THR A 117 -14.28 3.64 -33.51
CA THR A 117 -13.55 4.37 -34.56
C THR A 117 -14.21 5.72 -34.84
N ALA A 118 -15.53 5.75 -34.97
CA ALA A 118 -16.26 6.99 -35.28
C ALA A 118 -16.20 8.02 -34.14
N THR A 119 -16.13 7.56 -32.89
CA THR A 119 -16.09 8.42 -31.70
C THR A 119 -14.68 8.67 -31.18
N SER A 120 -13.65 8.09 -31.79
CA SER A 120 -12.28 8.06 -31.20
C SER A 120 -12.29 7.55 -29.76
N ALA A 121 -12.93 6.40 -29.52
CA ALA A 121 -13.15 5.80 -28.20
C ALA A 121 -13.90 6.73 -27.21
N GLY A 122 -14.98 7.35 -27.70
CA GLY A 122 -15.85 8.23 -26.92
C GLY A 122 -15.33 9.65 -26.70
N GLN A 123 -14.31 10.10 -27.45
CA GLN A 123 -13.72 11.44 -27.33
C GLN A 123 -14.30 12.47 -28.30
N ALA A 124 -15.02 12.03 -29.32
CA ALA A 124 -15.64 12.85 -30.35
C ALA A 124 -17.05 12.35 -30.66
N HIS A 125 -17.93 13.26 -31.11
CA HIS A 125 -19.25 12.90 -31.58
C HIS A 125 -19.18 12.01 -32.82
N ALA A 126 -20.03 10.98 -32.86
CA ALA A 126 -20.22 10.16 -34.04
C ALA A 126 -21.12 10.87 -35.08
N PRO A 127 -21.07 10.44 -36.35
CA PRO A 127 -22.14 10.75 -37.33
C PRO A 127 -23.53 10.36 -36.81
N GLU A 128 -24.56 11.13 -37.20
CA GLU A 128 -25.96 10.94 -36.79
C GLU A 128 -26.45 9.49 -37.01
N LEU A 129 -26.07 8.90 -38.15
CA LEU A 129 -26.46 7.54 -38.50
C LEU A 129 -25.88 6.48 -37.55
N ILE A 130 -24.69 6.70 -36.98
CA ILE A 130 -24.09 5.75 -36.03
C ILE A 130 -24.81 5.83 -34.69
N ASP A 131 -25.09 7.04 -34.19
CA ASP A 131 -25.87 7.21 -32.96
C ASP A 131 -27.27 6.57 -33.09
N ASP A 132 -27.93 6.78 -34.22
CA ASP A 132 -29.20 6.15 -34.57
C ASP A 132 -29.17 4.60 -34.59
N LEU A 133 -28.05 4.02 -35.05
CA LEU A 133 -27.85 2.58 -35.06
C LEU A 133 -27.60 2.04 -33.65
N VAL A 134 -26.85 2.76 -32.83
CA VAL A 134 -26.63 2.41 -31.42
C VAL A 134 -27.93 2.48 -30.63
N ASP A 135 -28.74 3.53 -30.81
CA ASP A 135 -30.05 3.65 -30.15
C ASP A 135 -30.97 2.47 -30.52
N SER A 136 -30.94 2.00 -31.77
CA SER A 136 -31.70 0.81 -32.20
C SER A 136 -31.15 -0.47 -31.58
N TYR A 137 -29.83 -0.62 -31.57
CA TYR A 137 -29.11 -1.74 -30.98
C TYR A 137 -29.36 -1.85 -29.46
N GLU A 138 -29.38 -0.73 -28.73
CA GLU A 138 -29.68 -0.70 -27.28
C GLU A 138 -31.08 -1.27 -27.01
N VAL A 139 -32.08 -0.88 -27.80
CA VAL A 139 -33.44 -1.41 -27.65
C VAL A 139 -33.50 -2.92 -27.87
N GLU A 140 -32.80 -3.43 -28.88
CA GLU A 140 -32.81 -4.86 -29.24
C GLU A 140 -32.02 -5.71 -28.25
N THR A 141 -30.92 -5.19 -27.70
CA THR A 141 -30.06 -5.89 -26.75
C THR A 141 -30.51 -5.78 -25.30
N LYS A 142 -31.44 -4.86 -24.98
CA LYS A 142 -31.99 -4.66 -23.64
C LYS A 142 -32.35 -5.95 -22.91
N GLY A 143 -33.06 -6.86 -23.56
CA GLY A 143 -33.49 -8.12 -22.94
C GLY A 143 -32.33 -9.04 -22.53
N PHE A 144 -31.22 -9.01 -23.26
CA PHE A 144 -29.99 -9.72 -22.90
C PHE A 144 -29.29 -9.02 -21.74
N LEU A 145 -29.11 -7.71 -21.83
CA LEU A 145 -28.43 -6.90 -20.80
C LEU A 145 -29.15 -6.97 -19.45
N ASP A 146 -30.49 -6.87 -19.44
CA ASP A 146 -31.30 -6.98 -18.21
C ASP A 146 -31.12 -8.35 -17.56
N LYS A 147 -31.13 -9.43 -18.36
CA LYS A 147 -30.96 -10.80 -17.86
C LYS A 147 -29.56 -11.05 -17.29
N GLU A 148 -28.52 -10.57 -17.97
CA GLU A 148 -27.15 -10.70 -17.49
C GLU A 148 -26.91 -9.81 -16.24
N ALA A 149 -27.51 -8.62 -16.17
CA ALA A 149 -27.50 -7.79 -14.96
C ALA A 149 -28.15 -8.51 -13.77
N ASP A 150 -29.30 -9.16 -13.98
CA ASP A 150 -29.95 -10.00 -12.96
C ASP A 150 -29.09 -11.21 -12.54
N ASN A 151 -28.32 -11.79 -13.46
CA ASN A 151 -27.36 -12.86 -13.14
C ASN A 151 -26.22 -12.32 -12.25
N ILE A 152 -25.65 -11.17 -12.60
CA ILE A 152 -24.61 -10.51 -11.79
C ILE A 152 -25.15 -10.19 -10.40
N ALA A 153 -26.34 -9.58 -10.31
CA ALA A 153 -26.95 -9.24 -9.03
C ALA A 153 -27.13 -10.47 -8.13
N ARG A 154 -27.65 -11.59 -8.68
CA ARG A 154 -27.81 -12.84 -7.94
C ARG A 154 -26.48 -13.45 -7.50
N LEU A 155 -25.45 -13.39 -8.34
CA LEU A 155 -24.11 -13.88 -7.99
C LEU A 155 -23.45 -13.02 -6.91
N VAL A 156 -23.61 -11.70 -6.99
CA VAL A 156 -23.16 -10.76 -5.95
C VAL A 156 -23.85 -11.07 -4.63
N ASP A 157 -25.18 -11.19 -4.62
CA ASP A 157 -25.92 -11.51 -3.39
C ASP A 157 -25.53 -12.88 -2.83
N ALA A 158 -25.27 -13.87 -3.69
CA ALA A 158 -24.74 -15.16 -3.25
C ALA A 158 -23.34 -15.05 -2.64
N ALA A 159 -22.46 -14.21 -3.22
CA ALA A 159 -21.10 -14.00 -2.73
C ALA A 159 -21.11 -13.31 -1.37
N LEU A 160 -21.95 -12.28 -1.18
CA LEU A 160 -22.16 -11.61 0.09
C LEU A 160 -22.62 -12.60 1.17
N ASN A 161 -23.63 -13.42 0.86
CA ASN A 161 -24.12 -14.43 1.79
C ASN A 161 -23.08 -15.51 2.11
N ALA A 162 -22.16 -15.82 1.20
CA ALA A 162 -21.12 -16.82 1.41
C ALA A 162 -19.85 -16.25 2.08
N ALA A 163 -19.69 -14.93 2.16
CA ALA A 163 -18.44 -14.29 2.58
C ALA A 163 -18.02 -14.66 4.02
N HIS A 164 -18.98 -14.87 4.93
CA HIS A 164 -18.71 -15.34 6.30
C HIS A 164 -18.08 -16.76 6.36
N SER A 165 -18.22 -17.56 5.29
CA SER A 165 -17.61 -18.88 5.17
C SER A 165 -16.16 -18.83 4.66
N GLY A 166 -15.63 -17.63 4.41
CA GLY A 166 -14.26 -17.37 4.01
C GLY A 166 -14.01 -17.50 2.50
N GLU A 167 -12.76 -17.25 2.12
CA GLU A 167 -12.29 -17.14 0.73
C GLU A 167 -12.75 -18.29 -0.17
N SER A 168 -12.56 -19.54 0.26
CA SER A 168 -12.85 -20.72 -0.57
C SER A 168 -14.32 -20.82 -1.02
N ALA A 169 -15.25 -20.26 -0.24
CA ALA A 169 -16.68 -20.27 -0.56
C ALA A 169 -17.04 -19.22 -1.63
N ILE A 170 -16.31 -18.11 -1.70
CA ILE A 170 -16.62 -16.99 -2.60
C ILE A 170 -15.87 -17.05 -3.93
N LEU A 171 -14.69 -17.69 -3.99
CA LEU A 171 -13.87 -17.73 -5.22
C LEU A 171 -14.66 -18.22 -6.46
N PRO A 172 -15.43 -19.34 -6.39
CA PRO A 172 -16.20 -19.78 -7.55
C PRO A 172 -17.32 -18.82 -7.95
N LEU A 173 -17.79 -17.97 -7.03
CA LEU A 173 -18.80 -16.95 -7.32
C LEU A 173 -18.16 -15.74 -7.99
N ILE A 174 -16.99 -15.30 -7.52
CA ILE A 174 -16.20 -14.24 -8.16
C ILE A 174 -15.82 -14.64 -9.59
N ASP A 175 -15.37 -15.88 -9.82
CA ASP A 175 -15.05 -16.37 -11.17
C ASP A 175 -16.27 -16.29 -12.10
N LYS A 176 -17.46 -16.62 -11.60
CA LYS A 176 -18.71 -16.49 -12.38
C LYS A 176 -19.10 -15.04 -12.59
N ILE A 177 -18.95 -14.16 -11.59
CA ILE A 177 -19.21 -12.72 -11.72
C ILE A 177 -18.33 -12.15 -12.83
N GLU A 178 -17.04 -12.48 -12.84
CA GLU A 178 -16.12 -12.02 -13.87
C GLU A 178 -16.56 -12.44 -15.28
N ILE A 179 -16.94 -13.71 -15.46
CA ILE A 179 -17.42 -14.21 -16.76
C ILE A 179 -18.69 -13.48 -17.21
N VAL A 180 -19.69 -13.39 -16.33
CA VAL A 180 -20.99 -12.78 -16.63
C VAL A 180 -20.85 -11.28 -16.86
N ALA A 181 -20.03 -10.58 -16.07
CA ALA A 181 -19.73 -9.16 -16.24
C ALA A 181 -19.03 -8.86 -17.56
N ARG A 182 -18.04 -9.68 -17.96
CA ARG A 182 -17.37 -9.54 -19.27
C ARG A 182 -18.33 -9.78 -20.44
N ASN A 183 -19.24 -10.74 -20.32
CA ASN A 183 -20.27 -10.98 -21.35
C ASN A 183 -21.27 -9.81 -21.44
N TRP A 184 -21.67 -9.27 -20.29
CA TRP A 184 -22.54 -8.10 -20.21
C TRP A 184 -21.88 -6.89 -20.87
N ASP A 185 -20.62 -6.64 -20.49
CA ASP A 185 -19.84 -5.52 -20.98
C ASP A 185 -19.59 -5.59 -22.49
N MET A 186 -19.22 -6.77 -23.01
CA MET A 186 -19.05 -7.00 -24.45
C MET A 186 -20.26 -6.51 -25.26
N ALA A 187 -21.48 -6.80 -24.81
CA ALA A 187 -22.70 -6.35 -25.47
C ALA A 187 -23.02 -4.87 -25.22
N ALA A 188 -22.65 -4.33 -24.06
CA ALA A 188 -22.90 -2.94 -23.69
C ALA A 188 -21.86 -1.96 -24.27
N GLN A 189 -20.66 -2.40 -24.63
CA GLN A 189 -19.54 -1.55 -25.06
C GLN A 189 -19.89 -0.51 -26.14
N PRO A 190 -20.59 -0.84 -27.25
CA PRO A 190 -20.94 0.18 -28.24
C PRO A 190 -21.89 1.26 -27.68
N ILE A 191 -22.75 0.90 -26.72
CA ILE A 191 -23.67 1.81 -26.04
C ILE A 191 -22.87 2.72 -25.09
N GLN A 192 -21.94 2.15 -24.31
CA GLN A 192 -21.08 2.92 -23.39
C GLN A 192 -20.24 3.96 -24.14
N LEU A 193 -19.64 3.57 -25.27
CA LEU A 193 -18.83 4.46 -26.10
C LEU A 193 -19.66 5.60 -26.73
N SER A 194 -20.86 5.29 -27.24
CA SER A 194 -21.77 6.33 -27.77
C SER A 194 -22.26 7.26 -26.67
N ALA A 195 -22.65 6.73 -25.50
CA ALA A 195 -23.08 7.53 -24.35
C ALA A 195 -21.96 8.50 -23.92
N LYS A 196 -20.72 8.00 -23.79
CA LYS A 196 -19.54 8.81 -23.49
C LYS A 196 -19.30 9.91 -24.52
N ALA A 197 -19.33 9.57 -25.82
CA ALA A 197 -19.18 10.52 -26.92
C ALA A 197 -20.23 11.64 -26.89
N ARG A 198 -21.44 11.31 -26.44
CA ARG A 198 -22.58 12.24 -26.34
C ARG A 198 -22.65 12.98 -25.01
N GLY A 199 -21.76 12.66 -24.04
CA GLY A 199 -21.81 13.21 -22.69
C GLY A 199 -23.06 12.79 -21.90
N LEU A 200 -23.57 11.59 -22.18
CA LEU A 200 -24.75 11.01 -21.54
C LEU A 200 -24.33 9.93 -20.54
N ASP A 201 -25.11 9.77 -19.48
CA ASP A 201 -24.96 8.65 -18.55
C ASP A 201 -25.64 7.39 -19.11
N HIS A 202 -25.03 6.23 -18.87
CA HIS A 202 -25.65 4.93 -19.14
C HIS A 202 -25.97 4.20 -17.82
N GLU A 203 -27.19 4.44 -17.32
CA GLU A 203 -27.66 3.93 -16.02
C GLU A 203 -27.54 2.41 -15.85
N PRO A 204 -27.83 1.55 -16.86
CA PRO A 204 -27.62 0.11 -16.74
C PRO A 204 -26.17 -0.27 -16.42
N SER A 205 -25.18 0.30 -17.12
CA SER A 205 -23.77 0.02 -16.83
C SER A 205 -23.39 0.52 -15.44
N ARG A 206 -23.84 1.73 -15.08
CA ARG A 206 -23.61 2.32 -13.77
C ARG A 206 -24.13 1.42 -12.65
N SER A 207 -25.34 0.90 -12.79
CA SER A 207 -25.99 0.03 -11.80
C SER A 207 -25.22 -1.29 -11.61
N VAL A 208 -24.82 -1.94 -12.70
CA VAL A 208 -24.02 -3.18 -12.66
C VAL A 208 -22.66 -2.93 -12.00
N ALA A 209 -21.96 -1.87 -12.40
CA ALA A 209 -20.67 -1.51 -11.84
C ALA A 209 -20.75 -1.23 -10.34
N PHE A 210 -21.71 -0.42 -9.89
CA PHE A 210 -21.87 -0.12 -8.47
C PHE A 210 -22.27 -1.36 -7.65
N LYS A 211 -23.04 -2.30 -8.22
CA LYS A 211 -23.38 -3.56 -7.53
C LYS A 211 -22.13 -4.44 -7.30
N ILE A 212 -21.24 -4.56 -8.30
CA ILE A 212 -19.97 -5.29 -8.16
C ILE A 212 -19.03 -4.53 -7.19
N ARG A 213 -19.00 -3.20 -7.26
CA ARG A 213 -18.22 -2.36 -6.33
C ARG A 213 -18.66 -2.55 -4.89
N SER A 214 -19.96 -2.61 -4.62
CA SER A 214 -20.48 -2.90 -3.27
C SER A 214 -19.96 -4.22 -2.72
N LEU A 215 -19.89 -5.27 -3.56
CA LEU A 215 -19.28 -6.55 -3.16
C LEU A 215 -17.79 -6.36 -2.81
N ALA A 216 -17.01 -5.68 -3.66
CA ALA A 216 -15.59 -5.45 -3.41
C ALA A 216 -15.35 -4.74 -2.07
N ILE A 217 -16.17 -3.73 -1.77
CA ILE A 217 -16.09 -2.96 -0.52
C ILE A 217 -16.46 -3.84 0.68
N GLU A 218 -17.53 -4.62 0.61
CA GLU A 218 -17.99 -5.47 1.72
C GLU A 218 -17.00 -6.61 2.01
N LEU A 219 -16.45 -7.25 0.98
CA LEU A 219 -15.42 -8.29 1.13
C LEU A 219 -14.20 -7.78 1.89
N PHE A 220 -13.76 -6.55 1.62
CA PHE A 220 -12.64 -5.98 2.35
C PHE A 220 -13.05 -5.53 3.76
N ASN A 221 -14.10 -4.72 3.90
CA ASN A 221 -14.44 -4.08 5.16
C ASN A 221 -14.92 -5.06 6.24
N GLU A 222 -15.73 -6.06 5.87
CA GLU A 222 -16.37 -6.97 6.83
C GLU A 222 -15.61 -8.29 6.97
N HIS A 223 -14.80 -8.67 5.98
CA HIS A 223 -14.16 -9.99 5.92
C HIS A 223 -12.64 -9.97 5.76
N ASP A 224 -12.02 -8.80 5.62
CA ASP A 224 -10.59 -8.61 5.39
C ASP A 224 -10.04 -9.33 4.13
N LEU A 225 -10.90 -9.56 3.14
CA LEU A 225 -10.58 -10.27 1.89
C LEU A 225 -10.01 -9.28 0.86
N LEU A 226 -8.81 -8.79 1.14
CA LEU A 226 -8.11 -7.76 0.36
C LEU A 226 -7.86 -8.19 -1.10
N GLU A 227 -7.34 -9.39 -1.33
CA GLU A 227 -7.00 -9.86 -2.68
C GLU A 227 -8.23 -9.95 -3.58
N GLN A 228 -9.36 -10.40 -3.04
CA GLN A 228 -10.62 -10.53 -3.76
C GLN A 228 -11.25 -9.16 -4.03
N SER A 229 -11.14 -8.22 -3.09
CA SER A 229 -11.54 -6.83 -3.29
C SER A 229 -10.71 -6.15 -4.40
N GLU A 230 -9.38 -6.33 -4.40
CA GLU A 230 -8.51 -5.83 -5.47
C GLU A 230 -8.85 -6.44 -6.83
N ARG A 231 -9.13 -7.75 -6.88
CA ARG A 231 -9.51 -8.44 -8.11
C ARG A 231 -10.79 -7.86 -8.72
N LEU A 232 -11.82 -7.62 -7.92
CA LEU A 232 -13.08 -7.02 -8.37
C LEU A 232 -12.90 -5.54 -8.76
N THR A 233 -12.10 -4.79 -8.01
CA THR A 233 -11.77 -3.39 -8.34
C THR A 233 -11.03 -3.27 -9.68
N LYS A 234 -10.08 -4.16 -9.96
CA LYS A 234 -9.39 -4.23 -11.27
C LYS A 234 -10.36 -4.60 -12.39
N LEU A 235 -11.24 -5.58 -12.17
CA LEU A 235 -12.29 -5.92 -13.13
C LEU A 235 -13.18 -4.71 -13.46
N LEU A 236 -13.53 -3.89 -12.46
CA LEU A 236 -14.33 -2.69 -12.68
C LEU A 236 -13.61 -1.63 -13.52
N LEU A 237 -12.30 -1.42 -13.30
CA LEU A 237 -11.49 -0.52 -14.13
C LEU A 237 -11.39 -1.02 -15.57
N ASP A 238 -11.30 -2.34 -15.77
CA ASP A 238 -11.21 -2.93 -17.11
C ASP A 238 -12.52 -2.80 -17.91
N LEU A 239 -13.68 -2.92 -17.25
CA LEU A 239 -14.98 -3.02 -17.93
C LEU A 239 -15.80 -1.72 -17.97
N PHE A 240 -15.50 -0.73 -17.13
CA PHE A 240 -16.36 0.43 -16.97
C PHE A 240 -15.59 1.76 -16.99
N SER A 241 -14.41 1.77 -17.61
CA SER A 241 -13.53 2.96 -17.70
C SER A 241 -14.16 4.12 -18.47
N GLU A 242 -15.14 3.81 -19.32
CA GLU A 242 -15.87 4.71 -20.19
C GLU A 242 -16.89 5.55 -19.42
N ILE A 243 -17.20 5.16 -18.19
CA ILE A 243 -18.23 5.77 -17.36
C ILE A 243 -17.53 6.64 -16.31
N PRO A 244 -17.58 7.99 -16.44
CA PRO A 244 -16.72 8.86 -15.64
C PRO A 244 -16.88 8.71 -14.13
N ASP A 245 -18.12 8.62 -13.63
CA ASP A 245 -18.37 8.53 -12.19
C ASP A 245 -17.97 7.18 -11.59
N VAL A 246 -18.11 6.08 -12.34
CA VAL A 246 -17.60 4.76 -11.96
C VAL A 246 -16.08 4.76 -11.98
N HIS A 247 -15.47 5.23 -13.07
CA HIS A 247 -14.02 5.31 -13.23
C HIS A 247 -13.37 6.04 -12.05
N ASP A 248 -13.85 7.25 -11.73
CA ASP A 248 -13.29 8.07 -10.66
C ASP A 248 -13.38 7.35 -9.30
N ARG A 249 -14.52 6.74 -8.98
CA ARG A 249 -14.74 6.05 -7.71
C ARG A 249 -13.91 4.77 -7.59
N VAL A 250 -13.83 3.98 -8.66
CA VAL A 250 -13.08 2.72 -8.66
C VAL A 250 -11.57 3.01 -8.67
N GLN A 251 -11.13 4.11 -9.29
CA GLN A 251 -9.73 4.53 -9.22
C GLN A 251 -9.34 4.95 -7.80
N GLU A 252 -10.21 5.69 -7.09
CA GLU A 252 -10.03 5.99 -5.66
C GLU A 252 -9.91 4.71 -4.83
N ASP A 253 -10.82 3.75 -5.03
CA ASP A 253 -10.80 2.47 -4.32
C ASP A 253 -9.51 1.68 -4.61
N ASN A 254 -9.09 1.61 -5.88
CA ASN A 254 -7.86 0.92 -6.28
C ASN A 254 -6.62 1.53 -5.62
N HIS A 255 -6.56 2.87 -5.54
CA HIS A 255 -5.48 3.55 -4.85
C HIS A 255 -5.47 3.23 -3.36
N ALA A 256 -6.63 3.29 -2.69
CA ALA A 256 -6.77 2.98 -1.28
C ALA A 256 -6.37 1.51 -0.97
N LEU A 257 -6.82 0.55 -1.77
CA LEU A 257 -6.45 -0.86 -1.61
C LEU A 257 -4.94 -1.07 -1.82
N SER A 258 -4.35 -0.42 -2.84
CA SER A 258 -2.91 -0.49 -3.07
C SER A 258 -2.09 0.06 -1.89
N GLU A 259 -2.51 1.16 -1.28
CA GLU A 259 -1.84 1.71 -0.08
C GLU A 259 -1.97 0.78 1.12
N ILE A 260 -3.12 0.12 1.28
CA ILE A 260 -3.35 -0.87 2.35
C ILE A 260 -2.47 -2.09 2.14
N SER A 261 -2.43 -2.62 0.92
CA SER A 261 -1.60 -3.76 0.53
C SER A 261 -0.12 -3.47 0.79
N GLN A 262 0.38 -2.32 0.33
CA GLN A 262 1.75 -1.89 0.58
C GLN A 262 2.05 -1.79 2.08
N ARG A 263 1.16 -1.20 2.89
CA ARG A 263 1.37 -1.12 4.35
C ARG A 263 1.41 -2.50 5.02
N ARG A 264 0.62 -3.46 4.56
CA ARG A 264 0.67 -4.85 5.06
C ARG A 264 2.01 -5.51 4.74
N GLU A 265 2.48 -5.37 3.51
CA GLU A 265 3.78 -5.88 3.07
C GLU A 265 4.92 -5.28 3.89
N GLU A 266 4.93 -3.95 4.06
CA GLU A 266 5.95 -3.26 4.87
C GLU A 266 5.90 -3.72 6.33
N SER A 267 4.70 -3.87 6.91
CA SER A 267 4.54 -4.34 8.28
C SER A 267 5.05 -5.77 8.44
N ALA A 268 4.74 -6.66 7.50
CA ALA A 268 5.23 -8.04 7.52
C ALA A 268 6.76 -8.11 7.36
N ALA A 269 7.32 -7.23 6.52
CA ALA A 269 8.76 -7.17 6.27
C ALA A 269 9.59 -6.80 7.52
N ILE A 270 8.99 -6.13 8.53
CA ILE A 270 9.66 -5.85 9.81
C ILE A 270 9.38 -6.87 10.93
N ASP A 271 8.58 -7.92 10.68
CA ASP A 271 8.30 -8.94 11.69
C ASP A 271 9.55 -9.64 12.26
N PRO A 272 10.62 -9.91 11.48
CA PRO A 272 11.87 -10.42 12.06
C PRO A 272 12.49 -9.47 13.10
N VAL A 273 12.41 -8.15 12.89
CA VAL A 273 12.89 -7.15 13.86
C VAL A 273 12.01 -7.15 15.11
N ARG A 274 10.68 -7.22 14.92
CA ARG A 274 9.72 -7.29 16.04
C ARG A 274 9.96 -8.53 16.89
N GLU A 275 10.16 -9.69 16.27
CA GLU A 275 10.40 -10.93 17.01
C GLU A 275 11.74 -10.92 17.76
N LEU A 276 12.81 -10.39 17.14
CA LEU A 276 14.09 -10.19 17.83
C LEU A 276 13.94 -9.29 19.06
N CYS A 277 13.20 -8.18 18.96
CA CYS A 277 12.96 -7.30 20.09
C CYS A 277 12.17 -8.01 21.21
N ARG A 278 11.11 -8.77 20.87
CA ARG A 278 10.33 -9.55 21.83
C ARG A 278 11.15 -10.64 22.51
N GLU A 279 12.00 -11.34 21.77
CA GLU A 279 12.92 -12.34 22.31
C GLU A 279 13.84 -11.71 23.36
N ILE A 280 14.46 -10.59 23.01
CA ILE A 280 15.38 -9.86 23.88
C ILE A 280 14.69 -9.36 25.15
N SER A 281 13.51 -8.75 25.03
CA SER A 281 12.73 -8.31 26.20
C SER A 281 12.48 -9.46 27.19
N ARG A 282 12.15 -10.67 26.70
CA ARG A 282 11.98 -11.85 27.56
C ARG A 282 13.29 -12.32 28.22
N VAL A 283 14.43 -12.21 27.52
CA VAL A 283 15.75 -12.59 28.05
C VAL A 283 16.18 -11.65 29.17
N ILE A 284 16.06 -10.33 28.97
CA ILE A 284 16.52 -9.34 29.96
C ILE A 284 15.70 -9.35 31.26
N GLU A 285 14.43 -9.72 31.19
CA GLU A 285 13.58 -9.93 32.39
C GLU A 285 14.12 -11.07 33.27
N ARG A 286 14.65 -12.13 32.66
CA ARG A 286 15.17 -13.32 33.38
C ARG A 286 16.64 -13.18 33.74
N GLN A 287 17.44 -12.53 32.90
CA GLN A 287 18.89 -12.43 33.01
C GLN A 287 19.36 -10.99 32.76
N PRO A 288 19.01 -10.03 33.65
CA PRO A 288 19.29 -8.61 33.43
C PRO A 288 20.78 -8.29 33.34
N ALA A 289 21.65 -9.10 33.95
CA ALA A 289 23.11 -8.96 33.85
C ALA A 289 23.68 -9.28 32.45
N ARG A 290 22.89 -9.83 31.52
CA ARG A 290 23.28 -10.06 30.11
C ARG A 290 22.71 -9.04 29.14
N ALA A 291 21.97 -8.05 29.63
CA ALA A 291 21.25 -7.12 28.78
C ALA A 291 22.16 -6.24 27.91
N ASP A 292 23.43 -6.05 28.27
CA ASP A 292 24.42 -5.39 27.42
C ASP A 292 24.76 -6.18 26.15
N GLN A 293 24.87 -7.51 26.28
CA GLN A 293 25.14 -8.42 25.17
C GLN A 293 23.93 -8.50 24.24
N GLU A 294 22.72 -8.60 24.80
CA GLU A 294 21.49 -8.62 24.01
C GLU A 294 21.24 -7.26 23.31
N ALA A 295 21.52 -6.13 23.97
CA ALA A 295 21.45 -4.83 23.32
C ALA A 295 22.44 -4.73 22.14
N SER A 296 23.66 -5.24 22.31
CA SER A 296 24.68 -5.28 21.25
C SER A 296 24.25 -6.18 20.10
N ARG A 297 23.62 -7.33 20.39
CA ARG A 297 23.00 -8.23 19.41
C ARG A 297 21.90 -7.52 18.64
N LEU A 298 20.99 -6.80 19.31
CA LEU A 298 19.93 -6.04 18.65
C LEU A 298 20.46 -4.97 17.70
N LEU A 299 21.45 -4.19 18.15
CA LEU A 299 22.04 -3.12 17.34
C LEU A 299 22.73 -3.66 16.09
N LYS A 300 23.29 -4.87 16.16
CA LYS A 300 23.96 -5.53 15.03
C LYS A 300 22.96 -6.26 14.13
N ASP A 301 22.29 -7.26 14.68
CA ASP A 301 21.45 -8.19 13.91
C ASP A 301 20.14 -7.51 13.50
N GLY A 302 19.54 -6.71 14.39
CA GLY A 302 18.35 -5.92 14.07
C GLY A 302 18.62 -4.88 12.98
N ALA A 303 19.81 -4.27 12.94
CA ALA A 303 20.17 -3.37 11.86
C ALA A 303 20.35 -4.10 10.52
N VAL A 304 20.87 -5.33 10.52
CA VAL A 304 20.96 -6.15 9.30
C VAL A 304 19.57 -6.52 8.80
N LEU A 305 18.68 -6.98 9.70
CA LEU A 305 17.29 -7.32 9.37
C LEU A 305 16.55 -6.11 8.80
N LEU A 306 16.64 -4.95 9.45
CA LEU A 306 15.93 -3.74 9.02
C LEU A 306 16.48 -3.18 7.70
N ASN A 307 17.80 -3.17 7.49
CA ASN A 307 18.39 -2.71 6.22
C ASN A 307 18.16 -3.70 5.07
N GLY A 308 17.95 -4.98 5.37
CA GLY A 308 17.63 -6.01 4.38
C GLY A 308 16.14 -6.07 4.02
N ALA A 309 15.27 -5.43 4.80
CA ALA A 309 13.83 -5.38 4.52
C ALA A 309 13.56 -4.55 3.26
N PRO A 310 12.65 -4.99 2.36
CA PRO A 310 12.30 -4.27 1.14
C PRO A 310 11.40 -3.05 1.42
N ILE A 311 11.85 -2.15 2.31
CA ILE A 311 11.08 -0.98 2.78
C ILE A 311 11.93 0.28 2.61
N GLN A 312 11.30 1.37 2.18
CA GLN A 312 11.98 2.66 2.09
C GLN A 312 12.29 3.22 3.48
N ARG A 313 13.47 3.82 3.64
CA ARG A 313 13.89 4.43 4.92
C ARG A 313 13.01 5.59 5.39
N THR A 314 12.28 6.20 4.46
CA THR A 314 11.32 7.28 4.70
C THR A 314 9.93 6.78 5.09
N SER A 315 9.65 5.47 4.97
CA SER A 315 8.35 4.91 5.36
C SER A 315 8.14 5.05 6.88
N PRO A 316 6.92 5.40 7.33
CA PRO A 316 6.54 5.34 8.74
C PRO A 316 6.86 3.97 9.38
N THR A 317 6.61 2.87 8.67
CA THR A 317 6.88 1.50 9.14
C THR A 317 8.36 1.26 9.44
N TYR A 318 9.25 1.85 8.63
CA TYR A 318 10.69 1.78 8.85
C TYR A 318 11.10 2.56 10.11
N GLN A 319 10.50 3.73 10.34
CA GLN A 319 10.74 4.54 11.53
C GLN A 319 10.20 3.84 12.79
N ASP A 320 9.01 3.26 12.73
CA ASP A 320 8.42 2.46 13.81
C ASP A 320 9.34 1.29 14.22
N ALA A 321 9.95 0.61 13.25
CA ALA A 321 10.92 -0.46 13.53
C ALA A 321 12.18 0.08 14.23
N ARG A 322 12.69 1.25 13.83
CA ARG A 322 13.82 1.90 14.52
C ARG A 322 13.47 2.30 15.94
N ASP A 323 12.29 2.89 16.14
CA ASP A 323 11.79 3.29 17.45
C ASP A 323 11.59 2.07 18.36
N LEU A 324 11.08 0.96 17.83
CA LEU A 324 10.98 -0.29 18.56
C LEU A 324 12.36 -0.81 19.01
N MET A 325 13.35 -0.78 18.11
CA MET A 325 14.72 -1.15 18.45
C MET A 325 15.29 -0.21 19.52
N ALA A 326 15.11 1.10 19.37
CA ALA A 326 15.59 2.12 20.31
C ALA A 326 14.98 1.91 21.72
N ALA A 327 13.67 1.67 21.79
CA ALA A 327 12.97 1.38 23.04
C ALA A 327 13.50 0.11 23.70
N THR A 328 13.77 -0.94 22.92
CA THR A 328 14.30 -2.21 23.43
C THR A 328 15.74 -2.05 23.94
N VAL A 329 16.60 -1.31 23.23
CA VAL A 329 17.97 -0.99 23.72
C VAL A 329 17.92 -0.16 25.00
N MET A 330 17.00 0.81 25.10
CA MET A 330 16.79 1.57 26.34
C MET A 330 16.39 0.65 27.50
N GLN A 331 15.45 -0.28 27.28
CA GLN A 331 15.06 -1.27 28.31
C GLN A 331 16.25 -2.12 28.74
N CYS A 332 17.09 -2.56 27.79
CA CYS A 332 18.30 -3.31 28.09
C CYS A 332 19.26 -2.50 28.97
N ALA A 333 19.51 -1.24 28.63
CA ALA A 333 20.41 -0.36 29.40
C ALA A 333 19.90 -0.16 30.84
N VAL A 334 18.59 0.04 31.02
CA VAL A 334 17.97 0.18 32.36
C VAL A 334 18.10 -1.12 33.16
N ALA A 335 17.76 -2.27 32.57
CA ALA A 335 17.87 -3.57 33.22
C ALA A 335 19.32 -3.90 33.62
N TYR A 336 20.26 -3.66 32.71
CA TYR A 336 21.69 -3.88 32.93
C TYR A 336 22.25 -3.00 34.05
N GLY A 337 21.94 -1.69 34.01
CA GLY A 337 22.37 -0.72 35.01
C GLY A 337 21.85 -1.08 36.40
N ASN A 338 20.57 -1.42 36.50
CA ASN A 338 19.97 -1.82 37.77
C ASN A 338 20.57 -3.11 38.35
N ALA A 339 20.97 -4.05 37.51
CA ALA A 339 21.54 -5.33 37.95
C ALA A 339 23.04 -5.28 38.26
N THR A 340 23.81 -4.41 37.60
CA THR A 340 25.28 -4.47 37.60
C THR A 340 25.98 -3.20 38.06
N SER A 341 25.28 -2.07 38.10
CA SER A 341 25.84 -0.72 38.32
C SER A 341 26.95 -0.34 37.32
N LYS A 342 27.03 -0.99 36.16
CA LYS A 342 28.00 -0.65 35.10
C LYS A 342 27.49 0.49 34.22
N TRP A 343 27.51 1.70 34.79
CA TRP A 343 26.89 2.89 34.23
C TRP A 343 27.49 3.35 32.90
N LYS A 344 28.82 3.32 32.75
CA LYS A 344 29.50 3.64 31.49
C LYS A 344 28.96 2.89 30.27
N THR A 345 28.70 1.58 30.41
CA THR A 345 28.09 0.77 29.35
C THR A 345 26.67 1.24 29.05
N CYS A 346 25.88 1.54 30.09
CA CYS A 346 24.52 2.07 29.94
C CYS A 346 24.50 3.42 29.20
N VAL A 347 25.48 4.29 29.45
CA VAL A 347 25.65 5.56 28.72
C VAL A 347 25.84 5.30 27.23
N THR A 348 26.74 4.38 26.85
CA THR A 348 26.97 4.02 25.44
C THR A 348 25.71 3.46 24.78
N LEU A 349 25.02 2.53 25.44
CA LEU A 349 23.79 1.93 24.91
C LEU A 349 22.68 2.98 24.72
N LEU A 350 22.48 3.89 25.67
CA LEU A 350 21.47 4.95 25.56
C LEU A 350 21.83 6.00 24.51
N GLN A 351 23.11 6.29 24.29
CA GLN A 351 23.55 7.12 23.16
C GLN A 351 23.22 6.47 21.81
N GLN A 352 23.44 5.15 21.69
CA GLN A 352 23.09 4.40 20.48
C GLN A 352 21.57 4.33 20.28
N ALA A 353 20.79 4.07 21.34
CA ALA A 353 19.33 4.12 21.29
C ALA A 353 18.81 5.48 20.82
N ARG A 354 19.42 6.57 21.29
CA ARG A 354 19.06 7.94 20.88
C ARG A 354 19.28 8.21 19.40
N GLN A 355 20.27 7.56 18.76
CA GLN A 355 20.50 7.71 17.31
C GLN A 355 19.46 6.96 16.47
N LEU A 356 18.80 5.97 17.06
CA LEU A 356 17.75 5.20 16.39
C LEU A 356 16.38 5.89 16.48
N ALA A 357 16.08 6.48 17.63
CA ALA A 357 14.77 7.05 17.93
C ALA A 357 14.40 8.24 17.03
N SER A 358 13.26 8.12 16.37
CA SER A 358 12.55 9.17 15.63
C SER A 358 11.37 9.73 16.42
N ASP A 359 10.74 8.93 17.28
CA ASP A 359 9.63 9.36 18.14
C ASP A 359 10.11 10.31 19.25
N GLU A 360 9.51 11.49 19.34
CA GLU A 360 9.93 12.57 20.24
C GLU A 360 9.77 12.19 21.72
N GLU A 361 8.68 11.50 22.08
CA GLU A 361 8.43 11.07 23.46
C GLU A 361 9.45 10.02 23.90
N LEU A 362 9.69 9.01 23.06
CA LEU A 362 10.73 8.01 23.27
C LEU A 362 12.10 8.66 23.39
N ALA A 363 12.42 9.60 22.51
CA ALA A 363 13.71 10.27 22.50
C ALA A 363 13.92 11.09 23.79
N GLN A 364 12.88 11.75 24.31
CA GLN A 364 12.90 12.43 25.61
C GLN A 364 13.09 11.44 26.78
N ARG A 365 12.40 10.30 26.76
CA ARG A 365 12.57 9.24 27.77
C ARG A 365 14.00 8.69 27.78
N ILE A 366 14.58 8.43 26.60
CA ILE A 366 15.99 8.03 26.45
C ILE A 366 16.92 9.10 27.01
N HIS A 367 16.64 10.39 26.75
CA HIS A 367 17.43 11.49 27.26
C HIS A 367 17.46 11.54 28.78
N LYS A 368 16.29 11.47 29.41
CA LYS A 368 16.16 11.47 30.86
C LYS A 368 16.93 10.31 31.48
N ASN A 369 16.80 9.11 30.91
CA ASN A 369 17.59 7.96 31.35
C ASN A 369 19.09 8.18 31.17
N LEU A 370 19.50 8.83 30.06
CA LEU A 370 20.90 9.15 29.79
C LEU A 370 21.48 10.13 30.82
N GLU A 371 20.73 11.14 31.24
CA GLU A 371 21.15 12.07 32.31
C GLU A 371 21.33 11.32 33.63
N ILE A 372 20.39 10.46 34.00
CA ILE A 372 20.45 9.64 35.22
C ILE A 372 21.70 8.76 35.20
N VAL A 373 21.93 7.99 34.13
CA VAL A 373 23.08 7.08 34.09
C VAL A 373 24.41 7.81 34.01
N LYS A 374 24.48 9.01 33.40
CA LYS A 374 25.69 9.85 33.41
C LYS A 374 26.00 10.35 34.81
N SER A 375 25.00 10.83 35.53
CA SER A 375 25.17 11.24 36.93
C SER A 375 25.63 10.07 37.82
N ASN A 376 25.06 8.88 37.61
CA ASN A 376 25.49 7.67 38.30
C ASN A 376 26.93 7.26 37.94
N ASP A 377 27.34 7.37 36.67
CA ASP A 377 28.71 7.08 36.24
C ASP A 377 29.72 8.05 36.86
N GLU A 378 29.37 9.34 36.94
CA GLU A 378 30.24 10.36 37.56
C GLU A 378 30.41 10.17 39.08
N SER A 379 29.33 9.80 39.78
CA SER A 379 29.32 9.59 41.23
C SER A 379 29.93 8.24 41.63
N LEU A 380 29.48 7.15 40.98
CA LEU A 380 29.78 5.78 41.38
C LEU A 380 30.86 5.13 40.51
N GLY A 381 31.03 5.54 39.25
CA GLY A 381 31.98 4.92 38.32
C GLY A 381 31.85 3.41 38.25
N ASP A 382 32.98 2.70 38.33
CA ASP A 382 33.06 1.24 38.19
C ASP A 382 32.84 0.44 39.49
N LEU A 383 32.34 1.08 40.55
CA LEU A 383 32.14 0.44 41.86
C LEU A 383 31.23 -0.79 41.77
N GLU A 384 31.58 -1.82 42.54
CA GLU A 384 30.75 -3.00 42.70
C GLU A 384 29.56 -2.70 43.64
N PRO A 385 28.35 -3.13 43.28
CA PRO A 385 27.19 -3.01 44.16
C PRO A 385 27.41 -3.85 45.43
N ILE A 386 26.98 -3.32 46.56
CA ILE A 386 27.05 -3.98 47.86
C ILE A 386 25.67 -4.48 48.30
N LYS A 387 25.60 -5.69 48.87
CA LYS A 387 24.34 -6.24 49.39
C LYS A 387 24.02 -5.75 50.80
N SER A 388 25.04 -5.39 51.58
CA SER A 388 24.92 -4.88 52.94
C SER A 388 26.14 -4.05 53.30
N ALA A 389 25.97 -3.11 54.24
CA ALA A 389 27.10 -2.38 54.79
C ALA A 389 28.05 -3.33 55.56
N PRO A 390 29.38 -3.12 55.48
CA PRO A 390 30.34 -3.87 56.28
C PRO A 390 30.23 -3.48 57.77
N SER A 391 30.61 -4.39 58.68
CA SER A 391 30.61 -4.11 60.12
C SER A 391 31.69 -3.09 60.48
N LEU A 392 31.37 -2.10 61.31
CA LEU A 392 32.33 -1.09 61.81
C LEU A 392 32.61 -1.20 63.31
N SER A 393 32.35 -2.37 63.92
CA SER A 393 32.52 -2.57 65.36
C SER A 393 33.94 -2.98 65.76
N THR A 394 34.36 -2.57 66.96
CA THR A 394 35.60 -3.01 67.61
C THR A 394 35.35 -3.41 69.06
N ILE A 395 36.00 -4.46 69.55
CA ILE A 395 36.02 -4.88 70.96
C ILE A 395 37.46 -4.76 71.46
N ASN A 396 37.71 -3.96 72.50
CA ASN A 396 39.05 -3.68 73.05
C ASN A 396 40.09 -3.26 71.99
N GLY A 397 39.66 -2.47 71.00
CA GLY A 397 40.53 -1.99 69.91
C GLY A 397 40.79 -3.01 68.80
N ILE A 398 40.20 -4.21 68.85
CA ILE A 398 40.29 -5.23 67.82
C ILE A 398 38.97 -5.29 67.06
N GLY A 399 39.00 -5.21 65.73
CA GLY A 399 37.79 -5.28 64.89
C GLY A 399 37.97 -4.59 63.55
N PHE A 400 36.97 -3.83 63.11
CA PHE A 400 36.99 -3.22 61.79
C PHE A 400 36.59 -1.73 61.81
N LYS A 401 37.28 -0.90 61.04
CA LYS A 401 36.98 0.53 60.88
C LYS A 401 37.27 1.02 59.48
N LEU A 402 36.62 2.13 59.10
CA LEU A 402 36.97 2.90 57.90
C LEU A 402 38.03 3.95 58.23
N TYR A 403 39.00 4.11 57.33
CA TYR A 403 40.03 5.13 57.41
C TYR A 403 40.24 5.84 56.08
N GLY A 404 40.57 7.13 56.17
CA GLY A 404 40.91 7.98 55.05
C GLY A 404 39.70 8.55 54.31
N SER A 405 39.94 9.65 53.60
CA SER A 405 39.02 10.27 52.66
C SER A 405 39.81 10.65 51.42
N THR A 406 39.50 10.01 50.30
CA THR A 406 40.19 10.17 49.02
C THR A 406 39.18 10.14 47.89
N ASP A 407 39.51 10.66 46.70
CA ASP A 407 38.59 10.63 45.55
C ASP A 407 37.19 11.20 45.87
N ALA A 408 37.20 12.37 46.53
CA ALA A 408 35.99 13.09 46.90
C ALA A 408 35.29 13.64 45.66
N ARG A 409 33.96 13.56 45.63
CA ARG A 409 33.14 14.03 44.49
C ARG A 409 32.14 15.08 44.91
N HIS A 410 31.55 15.73 43.90
CA HIS A 410 30.67 16.88 44.08
C HIS A 410 29.40 16.57 44.90
N ASP A 411 29.02 15.29 44.98
CA ASP A 411 27.92 14.79 45.82
C ASP A 411 28.31 14.61 47.30
N GLY A 412 29.54 14.97 47.67
CA GLY A 412 30.06 14.80 49.03
C GLY A 412 30.51 13.37 49.36
N SER A 413 30.43 12.43 48.42
CA SER A 413 30.94 11.08 48.59
C SER A 413 32.46 11.03 48.45
N TYR A 414 33.09 10.10 49.15
CA TYR A 414 34.52 9.86 49.07
C TYR A 414 34.85 8.38 49.27
N MET A 415 36.03 7.97 48.81
CA MET A 415 36.56 6.63 49.03
C MET A 415 37.30 6.54 50.35
N ALA A 416 36.87 5.62 51.20
CA ALA A 416 37.49 5.24 52.45
C ALA A 416 37.93 3.76 52.41
N THR A 417 39.04 3.46 53.08
CA THR A 417 39.58 2.09 53.14
C THR A 417 39.08 1.41 54.42
N TYR A 418 38.49 0.23 54.26
CA TYR A 418 38.02 -0.63 55.33
C TYR A 418 39.16 -1.51 55.83
N TYR A 419 39.55 -1.35 57.08
CA TYR A 419 40.67 -2.03 57.70
C TYR A 419 40.22 -3.03 58.77
N PHE A 420 40.93 -4.15 58.86
CA PHE A 420 41.06 -4.86 60.13
C PHE A 420 42.03 -4.08 61.04
N VAL A 421 41.60 -3.87 62.26
CA VAL A 421 42.29 -3.04 63.26
C VAL A 421 42.66 -3.92 64.45
N PHE A 422 43.89 -3.79 64.95
CA PHE A 422 44.35 -4.44 66.17
C PHE A 422 44.92 -3.38 67.12
N LEU A 423 44.41 -3.33 68.35
CA LEU A 423 44.72 -2.26 69.31
C LEU A 423 44.58 -0.84 68.72
N PHE A 424 43.49 -0.60 67.97
CA PHE A 424 43.18 0.67 67.29
C PHE A 424 44.14 1.07 66.16
N LEU A 425 45.14 0.24 65.84
CA LEU A 425 46.05 0.43 64.71
C LEU A 425 45.53 -0.31 63.46
N PRO A 426 45.40 0.35 62.29
CA PRO A 426 44.96 -0.29 61.06
C PRO A 426 46.05 -1.23 60.53
N ILE A 427 45.81 -2.54 60.57
CA ILE A 427 46.81 -3.56 60.21
C ILE A 427 46.64 -4.02 58.77
N PHE A 428 45.42 -4.44 58.38
CA PHE A 428 45.17 -4.99 57.04
C PHE A 428 44.05 -4.23 56.34
N PRO A 429 44.30 -3.56 55.20
CA PRO A 429 43.22 -3.07 54.36
C PRO A 429 42.51 -4.25 53.70
N ILE A 430 41.19 -4.27 53.78
CA ILE A 430 40.35 -5.37 53.28
C ILE A 430 39.73 -4.98 51.94
N SER A 431 39.11 -3.81 51.88
CA SER A 431 38.49 -3.28 50.68
C SER A 431 38.34 -1.77 50.79
N ARG A 432 37.95 -1.11 49.70
CA ARG A 432 37.56 0.30 49.74
C ARG A 432 36.08 0.43 49.50
N TYR A 433 35.47 1.41 50.13
CA TYR A 433 34.08 1.74 49.93
C TYR A 433 33.94 3.23 49.64
N ARG A 434 33.04 3.55 48.70
CA ARG A 434 32.54 4.90 48.55
C ARG A 434 31.45 5.12 49.59
N VAL A 435 31.61 6.18 50.37
CA VAL A 435 30.71 6.50 51.47
C VAL A 435 30.36 7.99 51.47
N THR A 436 29.18 8.32 51.96
CA THR A 436 28.89 9.63 52.54
C THR A 436 28.83 9.49 54.06
N SER A 437 29.11 10.57 54.79
CA SER A 437 29.04 10.58 56.26
C SER A 437 28.46 11.88 56.77
N ASP A 438 27.60 11.77 57.77
CA ASP A 438 27.05 12.91 58.54
C ASP A 438 27.86 13.19 59.82
N GLY A 439 29.03 12.54 59.98
CA GLY A 439 29.88 12.61 61.16
C GLY A 439 29.55 11.59 62.25
N THR A 440 28.37 10.96 62.22
CA THR A 440 27.95 9.92 63.18
C THR A 440 27.70 8.57 62.54
N ARG A 441 27.30 8.54 61.27
CA ARG A 441 27.00 7.35 60.49
C ARG A 441 27.67 7.41 59.12
N TYR A 442 27.79 6.24 58.51
CA TYR A 442 28.24 6.08 57.13
C TYR A 442 27.13 5.49 56.30
N GLN A 443 26.87 6.08 55.13
CA GLN A 443 26.07 5.46 54.09
C GLN A 443 27.02 4.93 53.02
N PHE A 444 26.98 3.62 52.78
CA PHE A 444 27.83 2.95 51.80
C PHE A 444 27.15 2.92 50.44
N LEU A 445 27.87 3.39 49.42
CA LEU A 445 27.33 3.55 48.06
C LEU A 445 27.85 2.47 47.09
N GLY A 446 29.07 1.97 47.31
CA GLY A 446 29.65 0.93 46.47
C GLY A 446 31.04 0.51 46.94
N LYS A 447 31.48 -0.66 46.51
CA LYS A 447 32.79 -1.22 46.85
C LYS A 447 33.77 -1.00 45.70
N GLY A 448 34.96 -0.49 46.01
CA GLY A 448 36.01 -0.23 45.03
C GLY A 448 37.26 -1.06 45.25
N PRO A 449 38.13 -1.12 44.22
CA PRO A 449 39.38 -1.86 44.30
C PRO A 449 40.35 -1.21 45.29
N LEU A 450 41.20 -2.05 45.90
CA LEU A 450 42.33 -1.59 46.71
C LEU A 450 43.34 -0.83 45.83
N ARG A 451 43.90 0.26 46.36
CA ARG A 451 44.99 0.99 45.67
C ARG A 451 46.27 0.20 45.77
N ASP A 452 47.25 0.53 44.94
CA ASP A 452 48.56 -0.12 45.00
C ASP A 452 49.22 0.06 46.37
N PHE A 453 49.10 1.24 46.98
CA PHE A 453 49.54 1.46 48.37
C PHE A 453 48.88 0.50 49.35
N ASP A 454 47.56 0.27 49.26
CA ASP A 454 46.86 -0.63 50.16
C ASP A 454 47.37 -2.07 49.97
N LYS A 455 47.71 -2.48 48.75
CA LYS A 455 48.33 -3.79 48.45
C LYS A 455 49.74 -3.90 49.05
N TRP A 456 50.55 -2.84 48.94
CA TRP A 456 51.87 -2.77 49.59
C TRP A 456 51.75 -2.84 51.11
N HIS A 457 50.75 -2.18 51.69
CA HIS A 457 50.48 -2.21 53.13
C HIS A 457 50.17 -3.65 53.59
N ILE A 458 49.37 -4.41 52.85
CA ILE A 458 49.15 -5.84 53.13
C ILE A 458 50.49 -6.59 53.17
N GLY A 459 51.35 -6.40 52.17
CA GLY A 459 52.65 -7.06 52.09
C GLY A 459 53.57 -6.71 53.27
N ILE A 460 53.64 -5.43 53.66
CA ILE A 460 54.43 -4.97 54.80
C ILE A 460 53.89 -5.56 56.12
N SER A 461 52.58 -5.50 56.34
CA SER A 461 51.94 -6.03 57.55
C SER A 461 52.18 -7.53 57.70
N LEU A 462 52.07 -8.30 56.61
CA LEU A 462 52.38 -9.73 56.62
C LEU A 462 53.86 -10.01 56.94
N CYS A 463 54.78 -9.22 56.38
CA CYS A 463 56.21 -9.35 56.65
C CYS A 463 56.55 -9.06 58.12
N LEU A 464 56.00 -7.98 58.69
CA LEU A 464 56.20 -7.61 60.09
C LEU A 464 55.63 -8.67 61.05
N ILE A 465 54.46 -9.22 60.74
CA ILE A 465 53.86 -10.31 61.54
C ILE A 465 54.72 -11.58 61.45
N ALA A 466 55.21 -11.93 60.26
CA ALA A 466 56.12 -13.05 60.10
C ALA A 466 57.40 -12.86 60.92
N LEU A 467 58.04 -11.68 60.85
CA LEU A 467 59.22 -11.35 61.66
C LEU A 467 58.95 -11.43 63.17
N LEU A 468 57.78 -10.99 63.62
CA LEU A 468 57.36 -11.11 65.03
C LEU A 468 57.20 -12.56 65.46
N ILE A 469 56.57 -13.40 64.62
CA ILE A 469 56.41 -14.83 64.89
C ILE A 469 57.76 -15.56 64.87
N PHE A 470 58.66 -15.21 63.94
CA PHE A 470 59.99 -15.80 63.84
C PHE A 470 60.94 -15.36 64.95
N ASN A 471 60.77 -14.17 65.53
CA ASN A 471 61.55 -13.72 66.70
C ASN A 471 60.97 -14.21 68.04
N MET A 472 59.76 -14.77 68.04
CA MET A 472 59.11 -15.34 69.23
C MET A 472 59.28 -16.86 69.34
N ASN A 473 59.84 -17.51 68.31
CA ASN A 473 60.39 -18.86 68.35
C ASN A 473 61.91 -18.77 68.45
#